data_AF-A0A2V8RJV0-F1
#
_entry.id   AF-A0A2V8RJV0-F1
#
_cell.length_a   1.000
_cell.length_b   1.000
_cell.length_c   1.000
_cell.angle_alpha   90.00
_cell.angle_beta   90.00
_cell.angle_gamma   90.00
#
_symmetry.space_group_name_H-M   'P 1'
#
loop_
_entity.id
_entity.type
_entity.pdbx_description
1 polymer ?
#
loop_
_entity_poly.entity_id
_entity_poly.type
_entity_poly.pdbx_seq_one_letter_code
_entity_poly.pdbx_strand_id
1 'polypeptide(L)'
;KQLSYPEEPIEIIEFSNGQNPKIKVGEKFEQSNNWLKDFSVRLRNKTEKGITFLMLVIEFPETSKSGNEIAFPLTYGSNPLLPKKDELVRSIQPGEIYELKLTEKKYENLKKAVESRHVLDSLSRITVRLDIIHFDDGTVWSGGSFSKPAPTESEGEPLMILNAKSNFCK
;
A
#
# COMPACT_ATOMS: atom_id res chain seq x y z
N LYS A 1 16.58 -7.45 -8.16
CA LYS A 1 15.19 -7.08 -7.81
C LYS A 1 14.73 -8.05 -6.72
N GLN A 2 14.79 -7.65 -5.47
CA GLN A 2 14.28 -8.48 -4.38
C GLN A 2 12.81 -8.12 -4.23
N LEU A 3 11.92 -9.04 -4.60
CA LEU A 3 10.52 -8.94 -4.19
C LEU A 3 10.50 -9.06 -2.66
N SER A 4 9.64 -8.30 -2.00
CA SER A 4 9.43 -8.47 -0.55
C SER A 4 8.78 -9.83 -0.28
N TYR A 5 7.97 -10.33 -1.23
CA TYR A 5 7.32 -11.64 -1.15
C TYR A 5 7.33 -12.40 -2.49
N PRO A 6 7.41 -13.75 -2.50
CA PRO A 6 7.39 -14.56 -3.72
C PRO A 6 6.15 -14.34 -4.60
N GLU A 7 5.00 -14.09 -3.97
CA GLU A 7 3.70 -13.95 -4.62
C GLU A 7 3.13 -12.52 -4.52
N GLU A 8 3.98 -11.50 -4.73
CA GLU A 8 3.47 -10.13 -4.81
C GLU A 8 2.47 -9.98 -5.98
N PRO A 9 1.29 -9.36 -5.78
CA PRO A 9 0.26 -9.25 -6.83
C PRO A 9 0.59 -8.21 -7.90
N ILE A 10 1.64 -7.41 -7.65
CA ILE A 10 2.13 -6.41 -8.59
C ILE A 10 3.59 -6.68 -8.96
N GLU A 11 3.98 -6.15 -10.10
CA GLU A 11 5.37 -6.05 -10.51
C GLU A 11 5.77 -4.59 -10.55
N ILE A 12 6.74 -4.18 -9.73
CA ILE A 12 7.36 -2.86 -9.89
C ILE A 12 8.25 -2.90 -11.13
N ILE A 13 7.94 -2.08 -12.13
CA ILE A 13 8.67 -2.01 -13.40
C ILE A 13 9.84 -1.04 -13.28
N GLU A 14 9.58 0.15 -12.72
CA GLU A 14 10.49 1.28 -12.81
C GLU A 14 10.25 2.26 -11.66
N PHE A 15 11.34 2.85 -11.18
CA PHE A 15 11.33 4.00 -10.28
C PHE A 15 11.82 5.23 -11.02
N SER A 16 11.29 6.40 -10.71
CA SER A 16 11.72 7.69 -11.25
C SER A 16 11.72 8.73 -10.14
N ASN A 17 12.57 9.75 -10.27
CA ASN A 17 12.55 10.93 -9.41
C ASN A 17 12.47 12.25 -10.20
N GLY A 18 11.91 12.20 -11.41
CA GLY A 18 11.85 13.33 -12.34
C GLY A 18 13.16 13.56 -13.10
N GLN A 19 14.28 13.69 -12.38
CA GLN A 19 15.61 13.90 -12.98
C GLN A 19 16.18 12.63 -13.61
N ASN A 20 16.06 11.51 -12.89
CA ASN A 20 16.42 10.19 -13.37
C ASN A 20 15.13 9.44 -13.72
N PRO A 21 14.81 9.29 -15.02
CA PRO A 21 13.57 8.65 -15.43
C PRO A 21 13.56 7.14 -15.14
N LYS A 22 14.74 6.54 -14.90
CA LYS A 22 14.92 5.10 -14.67
C LYS A 22 15.93 4.85 -13.56
N ILE A 23 15.46 4.77 -12.32
CA ILE A 23 16.26 4.39 -11.17
C ILE A 23 16.21 2.87 -11.03
N LYS A 24 17.39 2.24 -11.06
CA LYS A 24 17.52 0.80 -10.83
C LYS A 24 17.68 0.51 -9.33
N VAL A 25 16.98 -0.52 -8.87
CA VAL A 25 17.06 -0.96 -7.47
C VAL A 25 18.48 -1.40 -7.13
N GLY A 26 19.04 -0.83 -6.05
CA GLY A 26 20.38 -1.14 -5.57
C GLY A 26 21.50 -0.33 -6.24
N GLU A 27 21.17 0.49 -7.25
CA GLU A 27 22.13 1.41 -7.85
C GLU A 27 22.07 2.78 -7.16
N LYS A 28 23.23 3.45 -7.09
CA LYS A 28 23.32 4.84 -6.65
C LYS A 28 22.89 5.76 -7.79
N PHE A 29 22.23 6.86 -7.45
CA PHE A 29 21.92 7.93 -8.39
C PHE A 29 22.29 9.28 -7.76
N GLU A 30 22.47 10.31 -8.59
CA GLU A 30 22.80 11.65 -8.11
C GLU A 30 21.63 12.23 -7.32
N GLN A 31 21.92 12.71 -6.11
CA GLN A 31 20.96 13.35 -5.24
C GLN A 31 20.97 14.85 -5.52
N SER A 32 19.83 15.38 -5.97
CA SER A 32 19.58 16.82 -5.94
C SER A 32 18.85 17.21 -4.65
N ASN A 33 18.79 18.52 -4.38
CA ASN A 33 17.83 19.03 -3.39
C ASN A 33 16.41 18.58 -3.79
N ASN A 34 15.59 18.21 -2.81
CA ASN A 34 14.22 17.73 -3.03
C ASN A 34 14.13 16.51 -3.96
N TRP A 35 15.11 15.61 -3.94
CA TRP A 35 15.20 14.44 -4.82
C TRP A 35 13.98 13.49 -4.78
N LEU A 36 13.05 13.62 -3.83
CA LEU A 36 11.81 12.85 -3.77
C LEU A 36 10.58 13.56 -4.36
N LYS A 37 10.69 14.83 -4.73
CA LYS A 37 9.55 15.66 -5.12
C LYS A 37 8.74 15.05 -6.27
N ASP A 38 9.45 14.59 -7.29
CA ASP A 38 8.87 13.98 -8.49
C ASP A 38 8.98 12.45 -8.47
N PHE A 39 9.03 11.86 -7.27
CA PHE A 39 9.13 10.42 -7.12
C PHE A 39 7.91 9.71 -7.69
N SER A 40 8.15 8.74 -8.58
CA SER A 40 7.09 7.87 -9.11
C SER A 40 7.53 6.41 -9.20
N VAL A 41 6.53 5.54 -9.11
CA VAL A 41 6.68 4.09 -9.25
C VAL A 41 5.74 3.62 -10.35
N ARG A 42 6.29 3.02 -11.40
CA ARG A 42 5.49 2.30 -12.39
C ARG A 42 5.36 0.85 -11.98
N LEU A 43 4.12 0.39 -11.89
CA LEU A 43 3.80 -0.97 -11.47
C LEU A 43 2.83 -1.61 -12.46
N ARG A 44 2.89 -2.93 -12.59
CA ARG A 44 1.95 -3.75 -13.37
C ARG A 44 1.10 -4.60 -12.42
N ASN A 45 -0.19 -4.65 -12.65
CA ASN A 45 -1.06 -5.65 -12.01
C ASN A 45 -0.79 -7.03 -12.64
N LYS A 46 -0.26 -7.99 -11.88
CA LYS A 46 0.02 -9.36 -12.36
C LYS A 46 -1.16 -10.32 -12.12
N THR A 47 -2.22 -9.85 -11.48
CA THR A 47 -3.38 -10.70 -11.15
C THR A 47 -4.44 -10.62 -12.23
N GLU A 48 -5.39 -11.56 -12.17
CA GLU A 48 -6.61 -11.55 -12.98
C GLU A 48 -7.73 -10.67 -12.37
N LYS A 49 -7.45 -9.96 -11.28
CA LYS A 49 -8.41 -9.17 -10.51
C LYS A 49 -8.11 -7.68 -10.66
N GLY A 50 -9.13 -6.83 -10.72
CA GLY A 50 -8.92 -5.39 -10.72
C GLY A 50 -8.45 -4.89 -9.35
N ILE A 51 -7.42 -4.06 -9.31
CA ILE A 51 -6.95 -3.43 -8.05
C ILE A 51 -7.74 -2.14 -7.80
N THR A 52 -8.46 -2.08 -6.69
CA THR A 52 -9.28 -0.92 -6.29
C THR A 52 -8.56 -0.03 -5.28
N PHE A 53 -7.64 -0.59 -4.50
CA PHE A 53 -6.76 0.14 -3.59
C PHE A 53 -5.40 -0.54 -3.51
N LEU A 54 -4.35 0.27 -3.42
CA LEU A 54 -2.98 -0.20 -3.22
C LEU A 54 -2.21 0.78 -2.34
N MET A 55 -1.42 0.24 -1.41
CA MET A 55 -0.50 1.02 -0.59
C MET A 55 0.92 0.50 -0.75
N LEU A 56 1.79 1.36 -1.28
CA LEU A 56 3.23 1.24 -1.09
C LEU A 56 3.63 2.05 0.14
N VAL A 57 4.67 1.62 0.82
CA VAL A 57 5.27 2.35 1.93
C VAL A 57 6.69 2.73 1.53
N ILE A 58 6.98 4.03 1.61
CA ILE A 58 8.33 4.57 1.49
C ILE A 58 8.93 4.60 2.90
N GLU A 59 9.93 3.78 3.14
CA GLU A 59 10.63 3.64 4.40
C GLU A 59 11.96 4.40 4.33
N PHE A 60 12.35 5.01 5.45
CA PHE A 60 13.58 5.80 5.58
C PHE A 60 14.52 5.16 6.62
N PRO A 61 15.29 4.12 6.25
CA PRO A 61 16.05 3.32 7.22
C PRO A 61 17.04 4.12 8.07
N GLU A 62 17.54 5.23 7.56
CA GLU A 62 18.50 6.09 8.26
C GLU A 62 17.89 6.82 9.47
N THR A 63 16.56 6.96 9.51
CA THR A 63 15.89 7.62 10.64
C THR A 63 15.76 6.72 11.87
N SER A 64 16.02 5.42 11.72
CA SER A 64 16.06 4.47 12.84
C SER A 64 17.12 4.82 13.90
N LYS A 65 18.14 5.60 13.52
CA LYS A 65 19.21 6.04 14.42
C LYS A 65 18.75 7.03 15.49
N SER A 66 17.64 7.74 15.26
CA SER A 66 17.08 8.74 16.19
C SER A 66 15.76 8.30 16.83
N GLY A 67 15.31 7.06 16.58
CA GLY A 67 14.04 6.52 17.08
C GLY A 67 13.43 5.52 16.11
N ASN A 68 12.10 5.44 16.07
CA ASN A 68 11.43 4.54 15.12
C ASN A 68 11.67 4.98 13.68
N GLU A 69 11.90 4.01 12.80
CA GLU A 69 11.98 4.24 11.36
C GLU A 69 10.74 5.01 10.86
N ILE A 70 10.96 6.02 10.02
CA ILE A 70 9.87 6.76 9.38
C ILE A 70 9.41 5.97 8.16
N ALA A 71 8.10 5.80 8.07
CA ALA A 71 7.42 5.18 6.95
C ALA A 71 6.34 6.15 6.45
N PHE A 72 6.24 6.32 5.13
CA PHE A 72 5.27 7.21 4.50
C PHE A 72 4.43 6.46 3.45
N PRO A 73 3.08 6.45 3.57
CA PRO A 73 2.23 5.71 2.66
C PRO A 73 2.06 6.45 1.32
N LEU A 74 2.31 5.74 0.23
CA LEU A 74 2.01 6.14 -1.14
C LEU A 74 0.85 5.27 -1.66
N THR A 75 -0.34 5.86 -1.69
CA THR A 75 -1.59 5.15 -1.98
C THR A 75 -2.20 5.45 -3.34
N TYR A 76 -2.85 4.44 -3.91
CA TYR A 76 -3.80 4.50 -5.01
C TYR A 76 -5.21 4.13 -4.54
N GLY A 77 -6.23 4.79 -5.07
CA GLY A 77 -7.63 4.51 -4.74
C GLY A 77 -8.04 4.97 -3.34
N SER A 78 -9.21 4.52 -2.91
CA SER A 78 -9.79 4.82 -1.60
C SER A 78 -9.63 3.63 -0.67
N ASN A 79 -9.05 3.86 0.52
CA ASN A 79 -8.97 2.82 1.55
C ASN A 79 -10.40 2.46 1.99
N PRO A 80 -10.84 1.19 1.83
CA PRO A 80 -12.21 0.80 2.14
C PRO A 80 -12.54 0.82 3.63
N LEU A 81 -11.52 0.92 4.50
CA LEU A 81 -11.69 1.05 5.96
C LEU A 81 -11.89 2.51 6.40
N LEU A 82 -11.72 3.48 5.51
CA LEU A 82 -11.91 4.89 5.80
C LEU A 82 -13.21 5.40 5.16
N PRO A 83 -13.83 6.47 5.70
CA PRO A 83 -14.98 7.10 5.06
C PRO A 83 -14.68 7.41 3.60
N LYS A 84 -15.57 6.97 2.70
CA LYS A 84 -15.40 7.18 1.26
C LYS A 84 -15.29 8.67 1.00
N LYS A 85 -14.19 9.06 0.35
CA LYS A 85 -14.16 10.31 -0.41
C LYS A 85 -14.84 10.02 -1.73
N ASP A 86 -15.67 10.93 -2.22
CA ASP A 86 -16.50 10.77 -3.43
C ASP A 86 -15.71 10.58 -4.74
N GLU A 87 -14.40 10.35 -4.68
CA GLU A 87 -13.58 10.04 -5.84
C GLU A 87 -13.78 8.57 -6.24
N LEU A 88 -14.62 8.36 -7.23
CA LEU A 88 -14.67 7.12 -8.01
C LEU A 88 -13.36 6.96 -8.77
N VAL A 89 -12.39 6.30 -8.14
CA VAL A 89 -11.16 5.87 -8.81
C VAL A 89 -11.46 4.54 -9.53
N ARG A 90 -11.26 4.50 -10.85
CA ARG A 90 -11.36 3.24 -11.62
C ARG A 90 -10.39 2.20 -11.05
N SER A 91 -10.61 0.91 -11.23
CA SER A 91 -9.60 -0.10 -10.86
C SER A 91 -8.47 -0.18 -11.88
N ILE A 92 -7.27 -0.58 -11.41
CA ILE A 92 -6.14 -0.97 -12.27
C ILE A 92 -6.41 -2.38 -12.76
N GLN A 93 -6.65 -2.53 -14.05
CA GLN A 93 -7.08 -3.79 -14.66
C GLN A 93 -5.96 -4.84 -14.71
N PRO A 94 -6.28 -6.13 -14.89
CA PRO A 94 -5.30 -7.18 -15.15
C PRO A 94 -4.30 -6.81 -16.26
N GLY A 95 -3.01 -6.95 -15.99
CA GLY A 95 -1.92 -6.62 -16.93
C GLY A 95 -1.67 -5.12 -17.11
N GLU A 96 -2.52 -4.24 -16.59
CA GLU A 96 -2.39 -2.80 -16.73
C GLU A 96 -1.15 -2.28 -15.99
N ILE A 97 -0.46 -1.32 -16.62
CA ILE A 97 0.63 -0.57 -16.01
C ILE A 97 0.09 0.76 -15.50
N TYR A 98 0.27 1.01 -14.20
CA TYR A 98 -0.11 2.26 -13.55
C TYR A 98 1.12 2.99 -13.03
N GLU A 99 1.11 4.33 -13.12
CA GLU A 99 2.15 5.18 -12.54
C GLU A 99 1.63 5.84 -11.26
N LEU A 100 2.21 5.42 -10.13
CA LEU A 100 1.89 5.98 -8.82
C LEU A 100 2.88 7.10 -8.50
N LYS A 101 2.38 8.33 -8.41
CA LYS A 101 3.19 9.54 -8.18
C LYS A 101 3.05 10.07 -6.76
N LEU A 102 4.16 10.51 -6.19
CA LEU A 102 4.16 11.38 -5.02
C LEU A 102 3.69 12.76 -5.47
N THR A 103 2.45 13.12 -5.14
CA THR A 103 1.91 14.45 -5.48
C THR A 103 2.57 15.53 -4.60
N GLU A 104 2.54 16.79 -5.04
CA GLU A 104 3.07 17.92 -4.25
C GLU A 104 2.57 17.90 -2.80
N LYS A 105 1.26 17.71 -2.62
CA LYS A 105 0.65 17.64 -1.29
C LYS A 105 1.18 16.47 -0.45
N LYS A 106 1.39 15.30 -1.06
CA LYS A 106 1.97 14.14 -0.38
C LYS A 106 3.45 14.38 -0.07
N TYR A 107 4.19 15.00 -0.98
CA TYR A 107 5.59 15.40 -0.78
C TYR A 107 5.74 16.35 0.41
N GLU A 108 4.95 17.41 0.48
CA GLU A 108 5.00 18.36 1.60
C GLU A 108 4.68 17.70 2.95
N ASN A 109 3.75 16.75 2.98
CA ASN A 109 3.44 15.99 4.19
C ASN A 109 4.57 15.03 4.58
N LEU A 110 5.18 14.36 3.59
CA LEU A 110 6.34 13.48 3.79
C LEU A 110 7.52 14.29 4.32
N LYS A 111 7.81 15.42 3.68
CA LYS A 111 8.88 16.33 4.07
C LYS A 111 8.72 16.78 5.51
N LYS A 112 7.54 17.27 5.90
CA LYS A 112 7.25 17.63 7.30
C LYS A 112 7.43 16.47 8.28
N ALA A 113 7.00 15.27 7.90
CA ALA A 113 7.15 14.09 8.76
C ALA A 113 8.62 13.73 9.00
N VAL A 114 9.44 13.75 7.94
CA VAL A 114 10.88 13.44 8.01
C VAL A 114 11.65 14.55 8.71
N GLU A 115 11.40 15.82 8.34
CA GLU A 115 12.09 17.01 8.87
C GLU A 115 11.79 17.31 10.33
N SER A 116 10.78 16.66 10.92
CA SER A 116 10.61 16.66 12.37
C SER A 116 11.78 16.04 13.14
N ARG A 117 12.59 15.19 12.47
CA ARG A 117 13.70 14.44 13.09
C ARG A 117 14.99 14.42 12.26
N HIS A 118 14.91 14.58 10.94
CA HIS A 118 16.04 14.48 10.02
C HIS A 118 15.93 15.44 8.85
N VAL A 119 17.05 16.01 8.40
CA VAL A 119 17.06 16.75 7.13
C VAL A 119 16.79 15.78 5.98
N LEU A 120 15.71 15.98 5.21
CA LEU A 120 15.32 15.04 4.15
C LEU A 120 16.42 14.87 3.10
N ASP A 121 17.09 15.97 2.74
CA ASP A 121 18.18 16.00 1.76
C ASP A 121 19.46 15.30 2.26
N SER A 122 19.58 14.97 3.55
CA SER A 122 20.72 14.19 4.06
C SER A 122 20.49 12.68 4.01
N LEU A 123 19.26 12.24 3.70
CA LEU A 123 18.94 10.81 3.60
C LEU A 123 19.41 10.26 2.26
N SER A 124 20.23 9.22 2.28
CA SER A 124 20.85 8.63 1.10
C SER A 124 20.11 7.42 0.52
N ARG A 125 19.14 6.88 1.27
CA ARG A 125 18.44 5.64 0.92
C ARG A 125 16.98 5.66 1.35
N ILE A 126 16.13 5.15 0.47
CA ILE A 126 14.77 4.71 0.80
C ILE A 126 14.61 3.23 0.51
N THR A 127 13.66 2.61 1.21
CA THR A 127 13.11 1.30 0.82
C THR A 127 11.66 1.53 0.38
N VAL A 128 11.23 0.81 -0.66
CA VAL A 128 9.81 0.82 -1.07
C VAL A 128 9.28 -0.59 -0.93
N ARG A 129 8.24 -0.74 -0.12
CA ARG A 129 7.61 -2.02 0.18
C ARG A 129 6.14 -1.99 -0.17
N LEU A 130 5.61 -3.09 -0.70
CA LEU A 130 4.18 -3.29 -0.84
C LEU A 130 3.58 -3.70 0.51
N ASP A 131 2.54 -2.99 0.95
CA ASP A 131 1.91 -3.24 2.25
C ASP A 131 0.58 -3.97 2.10
N ILE A 132 -0.36 -3.38 1.36
CA ILE A 132 -1.71 -3.93 1.19
C ILE A 132 -2.27 -3.62 -0.21
N ILE A 133 -3.07 -4.54 -0.73
CA ILE A 133 -3.87 -4.40 -1.95
C ILE A 133 -5.28 -4.87 -1.68
N HIS A 134 -6.28 -4.11 -2.14
CA HIS A 134 -7.67 -4.57 -2.22
C HIS A 134 -8.05 -4.76 -3.69
N PHE A 135 -8.75 -5.85 -3.94
CA PHE A 135 -9.27 -6.22 -5.25
C PHE A 135 -10.76 -5.91 -5.37
N ASP A 136 -11.26 -5.87 -6.60
CA ASP A 136 -12.67 -5.67 -6.93
C ASP A 136 -13.59 -6.82 -6.48
N ASP A 137 -13.08 -8.04 -6.40
CA ASP A 137 -13.80 -9.22 -5.89
C ASP A 137 -13.86 -9.31 -4.35
N GLY A 138 -13.37 -8.28 -3.65
CA GLY A 138 -13.30 -8.20 -2.19
C GLY A 138 -12.11 -8.94 -1.57
N THR A 139 -11.25 -9.58 -2.36
CA THR A 139 -9.99 -10.16 -1.87
C THR A 139 -9.06 -9.05 -1.40
N VAL A 140 -8.27 -9.35 -0.37
CA VAL A 140 -7.19 -8.51 0.12
C VAL A 140 -5.90 -9.29 0.05
N TRP A 141 -4.83 -8.65 -0.42
CA TRP A 141 -3.47 -9.13 -0.20
C TRP A 141 -2.81 -8.22 0.82
N SER A 142 -2.19 -8.79 1.84
CA SER A 142 -1.45 -8.04 2.86
C SER A 142 -0.29 -8.86 3.39
N GLY A 143 0.90 -8.26 3.45
CA GLY A 143 2.09 -8.88 4.07
C GLY A 143 2.43 -10.28 3.54
N GLY A 144 2.21 -10.54 2.25
CA GLY A 144 2.49 -11.83 1.61
C GLY A 144 1.36 -12.86 1.67
N SER A 145 0.18 -12.53 2.22
CA SER A 145 -0.96 -13.45 2.31
C SER A 145 -2.22 -12.87 1.67
N PHE A 146 -3.01 -13.73 1.03
CA PHE A 146 -4.36 -13.39 0.56
C PHE A 146 -5.40 -13.72 1.63
N SER A 147 -6.39 -12.84 1.78
CA SER A 147 -7.55 -13.06 2.62
C SER A 147 -8.81 -12.56 1.92
N LYS A 148 -9.96 -13.08 2.34
CA LYS A 148 -11.27 -12.59 1.90
C LYS A 148 -12.11 -12.39 3.15
N PRO A 149 -12.89 -11.30 3.26
CA PRO A 149 -13.86 -11.16 4.33
C PRO A 149 -14.74 -12.42 4.39
N ALA A 150 -15.01 -12.90 5.59
CA ALA A 150 -16.04 -13.93 5.76
C ALA A 150 -17.33 -13.42 5.11
N PRO A 151 -18.12 -14.30 4.45
CA PRO A 151 -19.45 -13.93 4.04
C PRO A 151 -20.15 -13.35 5.28
N THR A 152 -20.60 -12.11 5.21
CA THR A 152 -21.51 -11.60 6.23
C THR A 152 -22.76 -12.46 6.11
N GLU A 153 -23.03 -13.30 7.11
CA GLU A 153 -24.35 -13.91 7.29
C GLU A 153 -25.35 -12.77 7.47
N SER A 154 -25.90 -12.30 6.36
CA SER A 154 -27.08 -11.46 6.34
C SER A 154 -27.92 -11.86 5.15
N GLU A 155 -28.76 -12.87 5.37
CA GLU A 155 -30.18 -12.95 4.97
C GLU A 155 -30.67 -14.39 5.16
N GLY A 156 -31.34 -14.69 6.28
CA GLY A 156 -31.99 -15.99 6.49
C GLY A 156 -32.32 -16.37 7.94
N GLU A 157 -33.37 -15.75 8.47
CA GLU A 157 -34.17 -16.11 9.67
C GLU A 157 -33.59 -15.88 11.08
N PRO A 158 -34.40 -15.30 12.00
CA PRO A 158 -34.06 -15.29 13.42
C PRO A 158 -34.16 -16.72 13.94
N LEU A 159 -33.04 -17.27 14.41
CA LEU A 159 -33.07 -18.49 15.22
C LEU A 159 -33.87 -18.22 16.50
N MET A 160 -35.16 -18.54 16.48
CA MET A 160 -35.94 -18.74 17.71
C MET A 160 -35.30 -19.91 18.46
N ILE A 161 -34.53 -19.61 19.51
CA ILE A 161 -34.05 -20.62 20.45
C ILE A 161 -35.25 -21.04 21.29
N LEU A 162 -35.86 -22.17 20.92
CA LEU A 162 -36.87 -22.84 21.72
C LEU A 162 -36.15 -23.64 22.81
N ASN A 163 -36.01 -23.03 23.99
CA ASN A 163 -35.46 -23.72 25.16
C ASN A 163 -36.46 -24.76 25.69
N ALA A 164 -36.30 -26.02 25.31
CA ALA A 164 -36.96 -27.13 25.97
C ALA A 164 -36.21 -27.48 27.26
N LYS A 165 -36.82 -27.18 28.42
CA LYS A 165 -36.39 -27.75 29.70
C LYS A 165 -36.67 -29.25 29.69
N SER A 166 -35.63 -30.06 29.86
CA SER A 166 -35.76 -31.44 30.34
C SER A 166 -35.14 -31.51 31.73
N ASN A 167 -36.00 -31.44 32.74
CA ASN A 167 -35.70 -32.02 34.03
C ASN A 167 -35.82 -33.53 33.86
N PHE A 168 -34.78 -34.31 34.11
CA PHE A 168 -34.96 -35.63 34.70
C PHE A 168 -33.71 -36.07 35.47
N CYS A 169 -33.92 -36.28 36.77
CA CYS A 169 -32.98 -36.84 37.73
C CYS A 169 -32.53 -38.26 37.35
N LYS A 170 -31.32 -38.62 37.75
CA LYS A 170 -31.08 -39.49 38.92
C LYS A 170 -29.68 -39.26 39.47
#